data_AF-A0A813L0C1-F1
#
_entry.id   AF-A0A813L0C1-F1
#
_cell.length_a   1.000
_cell.length_b   1.000
_cell.length_c   1.000
_cell.angle_alpha   90.00
_cell.angle_beta   90.00
_cell.angle_gamma   90.00
#
_symmetry.space_group_name_H-M   'P 1'
#
loop_
_entity.id
_entity.type
_entity.pdbx_description
1 polymer ?
#
loop_
_entity_poly.entity_id
_entity_poly.type
_entity_poly.pdbx_seq_one_letter_code
_entity_poly.pdbx_strand_id
1 'polypeptide(L)'
;MLLSLALTIAERRRRFGAESPPGSDRPYALVAALPPALVGAALVASLASSLGVPVSTLLPQSVRNCGESTKTYLQALGRRFEKLMTGDLPPVVTGVPPNSTASDEHPAMSPKSKEVATEGLAKPKKIRITAFDSIRFFLISYIMCGHFIGFAEPARFAFKAITQINVVVGAFFALSGYVAAYSTTELQEHSASEKMLKTPSPKWILQKIFGYYPLHLLVLTIFSPMFLYSDVHFSGWPTAIFDGLLEVTLSQAWFPLHAEVWNAPTWFLSALSYATVVLRFAIPVLATQTKRQLRHSALFLFLASLLPKLGYCDDHDAWGLLEGSMALDRMPNVAVFNTQRFNPLYASFEVLLGAVACRLVMLDGADGEDPAPKTNAWSTLLPLLGMIDVILLRARGRLHLSDVLSRGVIFIPLFLLFLMSTHRASVKSK
;
A
#
# COMPACT_ATOMS: atom_id res chain seq x y z
N MET A 1 22.37 24.11 10.84
CA MET A 1 21.74 22.91 10.25
C MET A 1 20.36 23.20 9.67
N LEU A 2 19.34 23.54 10.48
CA LEU A 2 17.98 23.82 9.98
C LEU A 2 17.92 24.94 8.92
N LEU A 3 18.70 26.02 9.09
CA LEU A 3 18.81 27.09 8.10
C LEU A 3 19.45 26.61 6.78
N SER A 4 20.49 25.76 6.86
CA SER A 4 21.12 25.19 5.67
C SER A 4 20.16 24.25 4.92
N LEU A 5 19.37 23.46 5.65
CA LEU A 5 18.32 22.63 5.07
C LEU A 5 17.23 23.49 4.40
N ALA A 6 16.81 24.57 5.06
CA ALA A 6 15.88 25.53 4.48
C ALA A 6 16.41 26.11 3.16
N LEU A 7 17.70 26.48 3.13
CA LEU A 7 18.36 27.02 1.93
C LEU A 7 18.54 25.98 0.81
N THR A 8 18.80 24.72 1.14
CA THR A 8 18.84 23.64 0.13
C THR A 8 17.47 23.33 -0.46
N ILE A 9 16.42 23.32 0.37
CA ILE A 9 15.01 23.15 -0.07
C ILE A 9 14.58 24.34 -0.93
N ALA A 10 14.91 25.55 -0.49
CA ALA A 10 14.74 26.80 -1.21
C ALA A 10 15.35 26.80 -2.62
N GLU A 11 16.59 26.34 -2.75
CA GLU A 11 17.25 26.27 -4.05
C GLU A 11 16.60 25.24 -4.99
N ARG A 12 16.14 24.09 -4.46
CA ARG A 12 15.31 23.15 -5.23
C ARG A 12 14.04 23.83 -5.76
N ARG A 13 13.35 24.62 -4.93
CA ARG A 13 12.10 25.32 -5.32
C ARG A 13 12.28 26.36 -6.41
N ARG A 14 13.35 27.15 -6.35
CA ARG A 14 13.63 28.17 -7.37
C ARG A 14 13.74 27.55 -8.76
N ARG A 15 14.23 26.31 -8.85
CA ARG A 15 14.32 25.54 -10.09
C ARG A 15 12.96 24.97 -10.52
N PHE A 16 12.16 24.46 -9.57
CA PHE A 16 10.79 23.99 -9.84
C PHE A 16 9.85 25.07 -10.41
N GLY A 17 9.85 26.27 -9.84
CA GLY A 17 8.95 27.35 -10.27
C GLY A 17 9.27 27.91 -11.66
N ALA A 18 10.49 27.69 -12.17
CA ALA A 18 10.93 28.19 -13.46
C ALA A 18 10.54 27.29 -14.65
N GLU A 19 10.15 26.03 -14.39
CA GLU A 19 10.01 24.99 -15.43
C GLU A 19 8.56 24.55 -15.71
N SER A 20 7.55 25.21 -15.15
CA SER A 20 6.15 24.95 -15.55
C SER A 20 5.89 25.55 -16.93
N PRO A 21 5.68 24.76 -18.00
CA PRO A 21 5.43 25.33 -19.31
C PRO A 21 4.06 26.01 -19.32
N PRO A 22 3.92 27.22 -19.88
CA PRO A 22 2.62 27.86 -19.98
C PRO A 22 1.73 27.05 -20.94
N GLY A 23 0.67 26.42 -20.41
CA GLY A 23 -0.37 25.77 -21.22
C GLY A 23 -0.57 24.26 -21.07
N SER A 24 -0.14 23.61 -19.98
CA SER A 24 -0.42 22.17 -19.75
C SER A 24 -1.85 21.88 -19.28
N ASP A 25 -2.86 22.29 -20.06
CA ASP A 25 -4.25 21.87 -19.88
C ASP A 25 -4.53 20.62 -20.75
N ARG A 26 -4.44 19.41 -20.16
CA ARG A 26 -5.07 18.12 -20.58
C ARG A 26 -4.57 16.93 -19.74
N PRO A 27 -5.16 15.73 -19.89
CA PRO A 27 -6.33 15.16 -19.22
C PRO A 27 -6.06 14.56 -17.81
N TYR A 28 -4.87 14.76 -17.23
CA TYR A 28 -4.46 14.12 -15.96
C TYR A 28 -5.24 14.64 -14.73
N ALA A 29 -5.97 15.74 -14.87
CA ALA A 29 -6.88 16.26 -13.87
C ALA A 29 -8.05 15.29 -13.56
N LEU A 30 -8.46 14.42 -14.49
CA LEU A 30 -9.66 13.59 -14.29
C LEU A 30 -9.46 12.49 -13.22
N VAL A 31 -8.26 11.93 -13.12
CA VAL A 31 -7.93 10.90 -12.10
C VAL A 31 -7.66 11.56 -10.74
N ALA A 32 -7.10 12.78 -10.74
CA ALA A 32 -6.91 13.59 -9.52
C ALA A 32 -8.22 14.20 -9.00
N ALA A 33 -9.24 14.39 -9.85
CA ALA A 33 -10.53 14.99 -9.50
C ALA A 33 -11.59 13.99 -9.00
N LEU A 34 -11.32 12.68 -9.06
CA LEU A 34 -12.27 11.68 -8.54
C LEU A 34 -12.17 11.60 -7.01
N PRO A 35 -13.28 11.74 -6.27
CA PRO A 35 -13.32 11.54 -4.83
C PRO A 35 -12.65 10.21 -4.44
N PRO A 36 -11.74 10.18 -3.44
CA PRO A 36 -11.04 8.97 -3.02
C PRO A 36 -11.95 7.77 -2.69
N ALA A 37 -13.17 8.05 -2.21
CA ALA A 37 -14.20 7.04 -1.96
C ALA A 37 -14.69 6.35 -3.24
N LEU A 38 -14.76 7.07 -4.37
CA LEU A 38 -15.15 6.52 -5.67
C LEU A 38 -14.01 5.72 -6.30
N VAL A 39 -12.76 6.18 -6.18
CA VAL A 39 -11.58 5.40 -6.63
C VAL A 39 -11.45 4.11 -5.82
N GLY A 40 -11.56 4.20 -4.49
CA GLY A 40 -11.56 3.03 -3.60
C GLY A 40 -12.71 2.08 -3.89
N ALA A 41 -13.94 2.58 -4.09
CA ALA A 41 -15.09 1.75 -4.44
C ALA A 41 -14.94 1.10 -5.83
N ALA A 42 -14.39 1.81 -6.81
CA ALA A 42 -14.15 1.27 -8.16
C ALA A 42 -13.08 0.18 -8.15
N LEU A 43 -12.02 0.31 -7.33
CA LEU A 43 -10.99 -0.72 -7.16
C LEU A 43 -11.54 -1.95 -6.44
N VAL A 44 -12.31 -1.75 -5.38
CA VAL A 44 -12.97 -2.85 -4.65
C VAL A 44 -13.99 -3.55 -5.57
N ALA A 45 -14.74 -2.80 -6.37
CA ALA A 45 -15.68 -3.35 -7.34
C ALA A 45 -14.98 -4.11 -8.48
N SER A 46 -13.87 -3.58 -9.02
CA SER A 46 -13.07 -4.24 -10.05
C SER A 46 -12.41 -5.52 -9.53
N LEU A 47 -11.88 -5.47 -8.30
CA LEU A 47 -11.35 -6.66 -7.62
C LEU A 47 -12.45 -7.68 -7.34
N ALA A 48 -13.63 -7.26 -6.89
CA ALA A 48 -14.76 -8.16 -6.66
C ALA A 48 -15.25 -8.81 -7.95
N SER A 49 -15.38 -8.02 -9.03
CA SER A 49 -15.84 -8.49 -10.35
C SER A 49 -14.87 -9.49 -10.96
N SER A 50 -13.55 -9.21 -10.91
CA SER A 50 -12.52 -10.14 -11.39
C SER A 50 -12.43 -11.44 -10.58
N LEU A 51 -13.01 -11.46 -9.38
CA LEU A 51 -13.04 -12.61 -8.48
C LEU A 51 -14.42 -13.31 -8.42
N GLY A 52 -15.38 -12.92 -9.27
CA GLY A 52 -16.72 -13.51 -9.29
C GLY A 52 -17.56 -13.21 -8.03
N VAL A 53 -17.15 -12.23 -7.22
CA VAL A 53 -17.87 -11.82 -6.01
C VAL A 53 -18.90 -10.74 -6.40
N PRO A 54 -20.20 -10.90 -6.06
CA PRO A 54 -21.21 -9.89 -6.40
C PRO A 54 -20.87 -8.55 -5.75
N VAL A 55 -20.53 -7.55 -6.58
CA VAL A 55 -20.14 -6.19 -6.15
C VAL A 55 -21.16 -5.55 -5.19
N SER A 56 -22.44 -5.90 -5.34
CA SER A 56 -23.55 -5.45 -4.48
C SER A 56 -23.38 -5.81 -3.00
N THR A 57 -22.64 -6.87 -2.68
CA THR A 57 -22.39 -7.30 -1.29
C THR A 57 -21.30 -6.49 -0.59
N LEU A 58 -20.40 -5.87 -1.36
CA LEU A 58 -19.18 -5.20 -0.86
C LEU A 58 -19.29 -3.67 -0.79
N LEU A 59 -20.29 -3.07 -1.44
CA LEU A 59 -20.49 -1.63 -1.41
C LEU A 59 -21.20 -1.17 -0.11
N PRO A 60 -20.75 -0.08 0.52
CA PRO A 60 -21.46 0.55 1.64
C PRO A 60 -22.89 0.93 1.24
N GLN A 61 -23.83 0.88 2.19
CA GLN A 61 -25.24 1.22 1.96
C GLN A 61 -25.42 2.66 1.42
N SER A 62 -24.52 3.59 1.79
CA SER A 62 -24.47 4.94 1.23
C SER A 62 -24.14 4.99 -0.28
N VAL A 63 -23.34 4.04 -0.79
CA VAL A 63 -23.03 3.92 -2.22
C VAL A 63 -24.15 3.17 -2.95
N ARG A 64 -24.83 2.23 -2.29
CA ARG A 64 -26.05 1.59 -2.82
C ARG A 64 -27.21 2.58 -2.97
N ASN A 65 -27.20 3.66 -2.20
CA ASN A 65 -28.22 4.72 -2.23
C ASN A 65 -27.85 5.89 -3.17
N CYS A 66 -26.68 5.88 -3.82
CA CYS A 66 -26.41 6.81 -4.91
C CYS A 66 -27.35 6.52 -6.09
N GLY A 67 -27.91 7.59 -6.67
CA GLY A 67 -28.92 7.52 -7.72
C GLY A 67 -28.51 6.68 -8.93
N GLU A 68 -29.48 6.25 -9.73
CA GLU A 68 -29.29 5.34 -10.88
C GLU A 68 -28.17 5.77 -11.82
N SER A 69 -27.92 7.08 -11.98
CA SER A 69 -26.84 7.60 -12.81
C SER A 69 -25.44 7.14 -12.36
N THR A 70 -25.16 7.15 -11.05
CA THR A 70 -23.85 6.71 -10.51
C THR A 70 -23.69 5.19 -10.61
N LYS A 71 -24.77 4.43 -10.39
CA LYS A 71 -24.77 2.97 -10.59
C LYS A 71 -24.52 2.62 -12.05
N THR A 72 -25.19 3.31 -12.96
CA THR A 72 -25.05 3.12 -14.41
C THR A 72 -23.63 3.47 -14.85
N TYR A 73 -23.05 4.55 -14.33
CA TYR A 73 -21.67 4.94 -14.62
C TYR A 73 -20.66 3.90 -14.12
N LEU A 74 -20.77 3.44 -12.87
CA LEU A 74 -19.87 2.43 -12.30
C LEU A 74 -20.01 1.07 -13.00
N GLN A 75 -21.23 0.67 -13.37
CA GLN A 75 -21.48 -0.54 -14.15
C GLN A 75 -20.99 -0.42 -15.60
N ALA A 76 -21.07 0.76 -16.21
CA ALA A 76 -20.53 1.02 -17.55
C ALA A 76 -19.00 1.01 -17.52
N LEU A 77 -18.39 1.56 -16.46
CA LEU A 77 -16.94 1.52 -16.24
C LEU A 77 -16.47 0.08 -16.03
N GLY A 78 -17.17 -0.70 -15.18
CA GLY A 78 -16.91 -2.12 -14.96
C GLY A 78 -17.01 -2.94 -16.25
N ARG A 79 -18.08 -2.75 -17.04
CA ARG A 79 -18.26 -3.46 -18.33
C ARG A 79 -17.25 -3.05 -19.40
N ARG A 80 -16.82 -1.78 -19.44
CA ARG A 80 -15.73 -1.34 -20.34
C ARG A 80 -14.40 -1.96 -19.92
N PHE A 81 -14.12 -2.02 -18.63
CA PHE A 81 -12.91 -2.63 -18.09
C PHE A 81 -12.90 -4.14 -18.32
N GLU A 82 -14.03 -4.82 -18.12
CA GLU A 82 -14.21 -6.23 -18.43
C GLU A 82 -14.00 -6.52 -19.92
N LYS A 83 -14.62 -5.75 -20.83
CA LYS A 83 -14.38 -5.85 -22.29
C LYS A 83 -12.93 -5.63 -22.69
N LEU A 84 -12.23 -4.72 -22.01
CA LEU A 84 -10.80 -4.48 -22.23
C LEU A 84 -9.92 -5.64 -21.77
N MET A 85 -10.39 -6.43 -20.80
CA MET A 85 -9.63 -7.52 -20.19
C MET A 85 -9.94 -8.90 -20.77
N THR A 86 -11.13 -9.13 -21.33
CA THR A 86 -11.59 -10.48 -21.69
C THR A 86 -11.58 -10.81 -23.18
N GLY A 87 -11.37 -9.85 -24.09
CA GLY A 87 -11.16 -10.10 -25.53
C GLY A 87 -12.00 -11.24 -26.10
N ASP A 88 -13.33 -11.05 -26.13
CA ASP A 88 -14.37 -11.93 -26.72
C ASP A 88 -14.19 -13.46 -26.60
N LEU A 89 -14.93 -14.07 -25.67
CA LEU A 89 -15.39 -15.46 -25.77
C LEU A 89 -16.87 -15.59 -25.36
N PRO A 90 -17.68 -16.45 -26.02
CA PRO A 90 -19.12 -16.55 -25.80
C PRO A 90 -19.50 -17.29 -24.50
N PRO A 91 -20.74 -17.14 -24.01
CA PRO A 91 -21.12 -17.56 -22.67
C PRO A 91 -21.29 -19.08 -22.55
N VAL A 92 -20.82 -19.63 -21.42
CA VAL A 92 -21.14 -20.99 -20.97
C VAL A 92 -22.55 -20.98 -20.37
N VAL A 93 -23.47 -21.68 -21.03
CA VAL A 93 -24.82 -21.96 -20.52
C VAL A 93 -24.74 -23.16 -19.58
N THR A 94 -25.01 -22.96 -18.30
CA THR A 94 -25.35 -24.07 -17.38
C THR A 94 -26.83 -23.98 -17.04
N GLY A 95 -27.64 -24.81 -17.70
CA GLY A 95 -29.03 -25.04 -17.32
C GLY A 95 -29.11 -25.97 -16.10
N VAL A 96 -29.98 -25.61 -15.15
CA VAL A 96 -30.47 -26.51 -14.10
C VAL A 96 -32.00 -26.39 -14.13
N PRO A 97 -32.76 -27.50 -14.29
CA PRO A 97 -34.21 -27.48 -14.27
C PRO A 97 -34.79 -27.54 -12.83
N PRO A 98 -36.06 -27.16 -12.62
CA PRO A 98 -36.65 -26.99 -11.29
C PRO A 98 -37.50 -28.17 -10.80
N ASN A 99 -37.69 -28.17 -9.47
CA ASN A 99 -38.80 -28.70 -8.66
C ASN A 99 -39.10 -30.21 -8.57
N SER A 100 -39.21 -30.68 -7.31
CA SER A 100 -40.48 -31.24 -6.80
C SER A 100 -40.51 -31.29 -5.27
N THR A 101 -41.56 -30.69 -4.71
CA THR A 101 -42.11 -30.89 -3.36
C THR A 101 -42.72 -32.28 -3.19
N ALA A 102 -42.51 -32.92 -2.04
CA ALA A 102 -43.46 -33.87 -1.45
C ALA A 102 -43.23 -34.00 0.06
N SER A 103 -44.34 -33.93 0.79
CA SER A 103 -44.56 -34.18 2.21
C SER A 103 -44.35 -35.64 2.61
N ASP A 104 -44.02 -35.90 3.88
CA ASP A 104 -44.75 -36.86 4.74
C ASP A 104 -44.27 -36.82 6.20
N GLU A 105 -45.23 -37.02 7.11
CA GLU A 105 -45.13 -36.88 8.57
C GLU A 105 -44.78 -38.19 9.30
N HIS A 106 -44.21 -38.02 10.52
CA HIS A 106 -44.20 -38.91 11.71
C HIS A 106 -43.29 -40.16 11.80
N PRO A 107 -42.92 -40.64 13.02
CA PRO A 107 -42.69 -39.95 14.30
C PRO A 107 -41.35 -40.35 14.98
N ALA A 108 -41.09 -39.71 16.11
CA ALA A 108 -39.90 -39.79 16.96
C ALA A 108 -39.45 -41.19 17.41
N MET A 109 -38.12 -41.40 17.38
CA MET A 109 -37.41 -42.21 18.37
C MET A 109 -35.97 -41.69 18.50
N SER A 110 -35.63 -41.20 19.69
CA SER A 110 -34.29 -40.73 20.03
C SER A 110 -33.32 -41.91 20.22
N PRO A 111 -32.12 -41.87 19.62
CA PRO A 111 -30.95 -42.48 20.22
C PRO A 111 -30.14 -41.40 20.93
N LYS A 112 -29.91 -41.58 22.23
CA LYS A 112 -28.89 -40.84 22.99
C LYS A 112 -27.54 -40.98 22.29
N SER A 113 -27.18 -40.01 21.45
CA SER A 113 -25.83 -39.87 20.94
C SER A 113 -24.96 -39.34 22.08
N LYS A 114 -24.01 -40.17 22.49
CA LYS A 114 -22.91 -39.80 23.37
C LYS A 114 -22.32 -38.48 22.90
N GLU A 115 -22.39 -37.50 23.79
CA GLU A 115 -21.63 -36.25 23.73
C GLU A 115 -20.15 -36.64 23.77
N VAL A 116 -19.55 -36.84 22.59
CA VAL A 116 -18.11 -36.86 22.44
C VAL A 116 -17.70 -35.42 22.68
N ALA A 117 -17.23 -35.15 23.89
CA ALA A 117 -16.49 -33.95 24.20
C ALA A 117 -15.34 -33.88 23.19
N THR A 118 -15.53 -33.10 22.13
CA THR A 118 -14.42 -32.57 21.36
C THR A 118 -13.65 -31.71 22.34
N GLU A 119 -12.60 -32.29 22.93
CA GLU A 119 -11.54 -31.55 23.59
C GLU A 119 -11.16 -30.41 22.65
N GLY A 120 -11.58 -29.20 23.02
CA GLY A 120 -11.39 -28.03 22.19
C GLY A 120 -9.89 -27.81 22.04
N LEU A 121 -9.34 -28.21 20.89
CA LEU A 121 -7.99 -27.86 20.48
C LEU A 121 -7.84 -26.36 20.70
N ALA A 122 -6.97 -25.99 21.64
CA ALA A 122 -6.81 -24.61 22.04
C ALA A 122 -6.46 -23.77 20.81
N LYS A 123 -7.25 -22.72 20.54
CA LYS A 123 -7.06 -21.89 19.35
C LYS A 123 -5.62 -21.36 19.31
N PRO A 124 -4.95 -21.42 18.14
CA PRO A 124 -3.56 -21.00 18.02
C PRO A 124 -3.44 -19.51 18.36
N LYS A 125 -2.60 -19.19 19.35
CA LYS A 125 -2.46 -17.83 19.86
C LYS A 125 -1.44 -17.03 19.04
N LYS A 126 -1.84 -15.84 18.60
CA LYS A 126 -0.92 -14.88 17.96
C LYS A 126 0.14 -14.42 18.97
N ILE A 127 1.41 -14.50 18.57
CA ILE A 127 2.53 -14.01 19.35
C ILE A 127 2.97 -12.61 18.90
N ARG A 128 3.61 -11.85 19.77
CA ARG A 128 4.30 -10.62 19.33
C ARG A 128 5.57 -11.00 18.56
N ILE A 129 5.73 -10.46 17.36
CA ILE A 129 6.91 -10.65 16.51
C ILE A 129 7.85 -9.45 16.76
N THR A 130 8.78 -9.59 17.69
CA THR A 130 9.70 -8.51 18.10
C THR A 130 10.61 -8.05 16.97
N ALA A 131 10.97 -8.94 16.04
CA ALA A 131 11.77 -8.61 14.87
C ALA A 131 11.16 -7.47 14.03
N PHE A 132 9.83 -7.33 14.00
CA PHE A 132 9.18 -6.23 13.28
C PHE A 132 9.49 -4.86 13.87
N ASP A 133 9.75 -4.77 15.18
CA ASP A 133 10.14 -3.51 15.82
C ASP A 133 11.56 -3.11 15.38
N SER A 134 12.49 -4.07 15.32
CA SER A 134 13.85 -3.85 14.79
C SER A 134 13.84 -3.48 13.31
N ILE A 135 13.02 -4.14 12.49
CA ILE A 135 12.88 -3.83 11.06
C ILE A 135 12.39 -2.39 10.88
N ARG A 136 11.37 -1.95 11.63
CA ARG A 136 10.93 -0.54 11.60
C ARG A 136 12.06 0.39 11.96
N PHE A 137 12.80 0.11 13.03
CA PHE A 137 13.92 0.94 13.46
C PHE A 137 14.95 1.13 12.33
N PHE A 138 15.45 0.04 11.73
CA PHE A 138 16.45 0.14 10.65
C PHE A 138 15.92 0.86 9.42
N LEU A 139 14.66 0.64 9.04
CA LEU A 139 14.04 1.35 7.92
C LEU A 139 13.90 2.85 8.22
N ILE A 140 13.49 3.25 9.44
CA ILE A 140 13.41 4.66 9.85
C ILE A 140 14.80 5.28 9.82
N SER A 141 15.79 4.62 10.43
CA SER A 141 17.18 5.10 10.47
C SER A 141 17.74 5.33 9.08
N TYR A 142 17.51 4.40 8.14
CA TYR A 142 17.96 4.55 6.76
C TYR A 142 17.33 5.77 6.08
N ILE A 143 16.01 5.95 6.19
CA ILE A 143 15.29 7.09 5.60
C ILE A 143 15.77 8.40 6.19
N MET A 144 15.94 8.45 7.52
CA MET A 144 16.49 9.63 8.21
C MET A 144 17.91 9.94 7.71
N CYS A 145 18.81 8.95 7.67
CA CYS A 145 20.14 9.16 7.11
C CYS A 145 20.07 9.69 5.68
N GLY A 146 19.21 9.14 4.83
CA GLY A 146 19.01 9.61 3.45
C GLY A 146 18.61 11.08 3.32
N HIS A 147 17.76 11.59 4.21
CA HIS A 147 17.37 13.00 4.21
C HIS A 147 18.50 13.95 4.64
N PHE A 148 19.42 13.50 5.48
CA PHE A 148 20.45 14.36 6.07
C PHE A 148 21.88 14.07 5.58
N ILE A 149 22.10 13.01 4.79
CA ILE A 149 23.44 12.60 4.36
C ILE A 149 24.17 13.70 3.55
N GLY A 150 23.42 14.56 2.86
CA GLY A 150 24.00 15.69 2.12
C GLY A 150 24.78 16.68 2.98
N PHE A 151 24.47 16.79 4.28
CA PHE A 151 25.17 17.70 5.21
C PHE A 151 26.53 17.16 5.68
N ALA A 152 26.82 15.88 5.40
CA ALA A 152 28.03 15.22 5.87
C ALA A 152 29.15 15.18 4.81
N GLU A 153 29.00 15.88 3.68
CA GLU A 153 29.94 15.86 2.55
C GLU A 153 30.43 14.44 2.18
N PRO A 154 29.50 13.47 1.99
CA PRO A 154 29.84 12.08 1.82
C PRO A 154 30.56 11.81 0.49
N ALA A 155 31.35 10.74 0.45
CA ALA A 155 31.84 10.19 -0.81
C ALA A 155 30.68 9.88 -1.77
N ARG A 156 30.87 10.09 -3.08
CA ARG A 156 29.82 9.93 -4.11
C ARG A 156 29.08 8.60 -4.03
N PHE A 157 29.80 7.51 -3.73
CA PHE A 157 29.21 6.19 -3.55
C PHE A 157 28.28 6.15 -2.33
N ALA A 158 28.73 6.65 -1.18
CA ALA A 158 27.93 6.68 0.05
C ALA A 158 26.69 7.56 -0.10
N PHE A 159 26.82 8.72 -0.76
CA PHE A 159 25.68 9.57 -1.11
C PHE A 159 24.63 8.80 -1.91
N LYS A 160 25.03 8.21 -3.06
CA LYS A 160 24.12 7.43 -3.91
C LYS A 160 23.53 6.20 -3.21
N ALA A 161 24.27 5.56 -2.32
CA ALA A 161 23.75 4.43 -1.56
C ALA A 161 22.62 4.91 -0.65
N ILE A 162 22.90 5.88 0.21
CA ILE A 162 22.00 6.28 1.30
C ILE A 162 20.81 7.12 0.84
N THR A 163 20.91 7.86 -0.28
CA THR A 163 19.80 8.69 -0.77
C THR A 163 18.72 7.93 -1.54
N GLN A 164 18.79 6.60 -1.65
CA GLN A 164 17.75 5.75 -2.26
C GLN A 164 16.51 5.55 -1.36
N ILE A 165 16.09 6.60 -0.65
CA ILE A 165 15.01 6.55 0.34
C ILE A 165 13.66 6.15 -0.27
N ASN A 166 13.41 6.51 -1.53
CA ASN A 166 12.19 6.14 -2.25
C ASN A 166 12.04 4.65 -2.49
N VAL A 167 13.15 3.93 -2.62
CA VAL A 167 13.12 2.47 -2.75
C VAL A 167 12.73 1.85 -1.41
N VAL A 168 13.35 2.33 -0.34
CA VAL A 168 13.19 1.78 1.01
C VAL A 168 11.81 2.11 1.61
N VAL A 169 11.22 3.27 1.31
CA VAL A 169 9.89 3.63 1.85
C VAL A 169 8.78 2.66 1.40
N GLY A 170 8.94 1.98 0.27
CA GLY A 170 8.01 0.91 -0.15
C GLY A 170 7.89 -0.22 0.88
N ALA A 171 8.97 -0.52 1.61
CA ALA A 171 8.94 -1.48 2.70
C ALA A 171 8.08 -1.02 3.88
N PHE A 172 7.97 0.28 4.16
CA PHE A 172 7.05 0.77 5.19
C PHE A 172 5.59 0.53 4.82
N PHE A 173 5.21 0.79 3.57
CA PHE A 173 3.84 0.53 3.11
C PHE A 173 3.50 -0.96 3.22
N ALA A 174 4.37 -1.82 2.68
CA ALA A 174 4.22 -3.27 2.79
C ALA A 174 4.15 -3.74 4.26
N LEU A 175 5.06 -3.29 5.13
CA LEU A 175 5.06 -3.66 6.54
C LEU A 175 3.79 -3.18 7.27
N SER A 176 3.25 -2.02 6.90
CA SER A 176 2.05 -1.45 7.52
C SER A 176 0.83 -2.32 7.22
N GLY A 177 0.66 -2.73 5.96
CA GLY A 177 -0.39 -3.69 5.58
C GLY A 177 -0.21 -5.06 6.21
N TYR A 178 1.04 -5.54 6.29
CA TYR A 178 1.38 -6.80 6.93
C TYR A 178 0.93 -6.82 8.40
N VAL A 179 1.31 -5.78 9.16
CA VAL A 179 0.96 -5.65 10.58
C VAL A 179 -0.54 -5.44 10.77
N ALA A 180 -1.19 -4.68 9.88
CA ALA A 180 -2.63 -4.51 9.89
C ALA A 180 -3.33 -5.86 9.77
N ALA A 181 -3.02 -6.66 8.74
CA ALA A 181 -3.57 -7.99 8.54
C ALA A 181 -3.28 -8.93 9.72
N TYR A 182 -2.06 -8.91 10.26
CA TYR A 182 -1.68 -9.72 11.43
C TYR A 182 -2.60 -9.44 12.64
N SER A 183 -2.86 -8.17 12.91
CA SER A 183 -3.69 -7.74 14.03
C SER A 183 -5.20 -7.98 13.82
N THR A 184 -5.64 -8.17 12.57
CA THR A 184 -7.07 -8.10 12.21
C THR A 184 -7.62 -9.32 11.48
N THR A 185 -6.84 -10.39 11.32
CA THR A 185 -7.30 -11.65 10.71
C THR A 185 -6.92 -12.83 11.56
N GLU A 186 -7.68 -13.91 11.55
CA GLU A 186 -7.45 -15.03 12.47
C GLU A 186 -6.35 -15.98 11.98
N LEU A 187 -5.65 -16.60 12.93
CA LEU A 187 -4.56 -17.52 12.66
C LEU A 187 -5.14 -18.90 12.31
N GLN A 188 -4.68 -19.50 11.22
CA GLN A 188 -5.15 -20.79 10.69
C GLN A 188 -6.64 -20.83 10.33
N GLU A 189 -7.29 -19.68 10.17
CA GLU A 189 -8.71 -19.58 9.83
C GLU A 189 -8.92 -18.63 8.64
N HIS A 190 -9.92 -18.91 7.80
CA HIS A 190 -10.37 -18.05 6.68
C HIS A 190 -11.31 -16.93 7.14
N SER A 191 -10.91 -16.18 8.17
CA SER A 191 -11.77 -15.18 8.79
C SER A 191 -11.00 -13.92 9.19
N ALA A 192 -11.67 -12.77 9.07
CA ALA A 192 -11.22 -11.55 9.72
C ALA A 192 -11.58 -11.62 11.21
N SER A 193 -10.84 -10.88 12.04
CA SER A 193 -11.08 -10.92 13.47
C SER A 193 -12.44 -10.35 13.83
N GLU A 194 -13.12 -11.01 14.76
CA GLU A 194 -14.46 -10.61 15.18
C GLU A 194 -14.47 -9.17 15.71
N LYS A 195 -13.39 -8.78 16.42
CA LYS A 195 -13.18 -7.40 16.89
C LYS A 195 -13.17 -6.39 15.73
N MET A 196 -12.52 -6.71 14.61
CA MET A 196 -12.51 -5.83 13.44
C MET A 196 -13.91 -5.72 12.84
N LEU A 197 -14.59 -6.85 12.65
CA LEU A 197 -15.91 -6.90 12.02
C LEU A 197 -16.97 -6.16 12.83
N LYS A 198 -16.96 -6.31 14.16
CA LYS A 198 -17.88 -5.62 15.07
C LYS A 198 -17.58 -4.12 15.23
N THR A 199 -16.36 -3.67 14.96
CA THR A 199 -16.02 -2.25 15.09
C THR A 199 -16.57 -1.46 13.89
N PRO A 200 -17.39 -0.41 14.12
CA PRO A 200 -17.89 0.45 13.04
C PRO A 200 -16.75 1.01 12.20
N SER A 201 -16.90 1.02 10.87
CA SER A 201 -15.84 1.42 9.94
C SER A 201 -15.22 2.79 10.24
N PRO A 202 -15.98 3.87 10.51
CA PRO A 202 -15.40 5.15 10.86
C PRO A 202 -14.55 5.09 12.13
N LYS A 203 -15.03 4.37 13.17
CA LYS A 203 -14.30 4.21 14.42
C LYS A 203 -12.98 3.48 14.20
N TRP A 204 -12.99 2.39 13.44
CA TRP A 204 -11.76 1.62 13.14
C TRP A 204 -10.74 2.47 12.38
N ILE A 205 -11.19 3.20 11.34
CA ILE A 205 -10.33 4.05 10.51
C ILE A 205 -9.72 5.17 11.35
N LEU A 206 -10.55 5.93 12.06
CA LEU A 206 -10.10 7.06 12.87
C LEU A 206 -9.16 6.60 14.00
N GLN A 207 -9.43 5.48 14.65
CA GLN A 207 -8.53 4.94 15.69
C GLN A 207 -7.12 4.65 15.15
N LYS A 208 -6.99 4.22 13.90
CA LYS A 208 -5.69 3.98 13.28
C LYS A 208 -5.00 5.28 12.90
N ILE A 209 -5.72 6.21 12.29
CA ILE A 209 -5.18 7.52 11.89
C ILE A 209 -4.75 8.35 13.10
N PHE A 210 -5.63 8.47 14.10
CA PHE A 210 -5.32 9.16 15.35
C PHE A 210 -4.26 8.44 16.21
N GLY A 211 -3.92 7.18 15.89
CA GLY A 211 -2.84 6.45 16.56
C GLY A 211 -1.46 7.06 16.30
N TYR A 212 -1.22 7.65 15.13
CA TYR A 212 0.05 8.33 14.81
C TYR A 212 -0.06 9.86 14.77
N TYR A 213 -1.27 10.41 14.84
CA TYR A 213 -1.51 11.86 14.73
C TYR A 213 -0.82 12.71 15.81
N PRO A 214 -0.72 12.29 17.10
CA PRO A 214 0.03 13.07 18.10
C PRO A 214 1.50 13.24 17.75
N LEU A 215 2.14 12.18 17.25
CA LEU A 215 3.52 12.25 16.79
C LEU A 215 3.64 13.09 15.52
N HIS A 216 2.69 12.97 14.58
CA HIS A 216 2.60 13.85 13.41
C HIS A 216 2.60 15.33 13.81
N LEU A 217 1.69 15.74 14.69
CA LEU A 217 1.57 17.13 15.14
C LEU A 217 2.85 17.62 15.83
N LEU A 218 3.48 16.78 16.65
CA LEU A 218 4.76 17.13 17.29
C LEU A 218 5.85 17.40 16.25
N VAL A 219 6.02 16.49 15.30
CA VAL A 219 7.03 16.64 14.25
C VAL A 219 6.69 17.84 13.36
N LEU A 220 5.43 18.00 12.95
CA LEU A 220 4.97 19.15 12.18
C LEU A 220 5.22 20.47 12.91
N THR A 221 5.01 20.53 14.22
CA THR A 221 5.29 21.74 15.03
C THR A 221 6.79 22.08 15.04
N ILE A 222 7.66 21.07 15.17
CA ILE A 222 9.11 21.27 15.21
C ILE A 222 9.66 21.75 13.87
N PHE A 223 9.17 21.19 12.76
CA PHE A 223 9.71 21.48 11.43
C PHE A 223 8.93 22.58 10.67
N SER A 224 7.71 22.91 11.06
CA SER A 224 6.89 23.93 10.36
C SER A 224 7.51 25.31 10.27
N PRO A 225 8.28 25.85 11.25
CA PRO A 225 8.89 27.18 11.07
C PRO A 225 9.86 27.22 9.89
N MET A 226 10.60 26.14 9.68
CA MET A 226 11.54 26.00 8.56
C MET A 226 10.79 25.93 7.23
N PHE A 227 9.76 25.09 7.16
CA PHE A 227 8.96 24.94 5.94
C PHE A 227 8.17 26.20 5.61
N LEU A 228 7.52 26.82 6.60
CA LEU A 228 6.78 28.06 6.44
C LEU A 228 7.68 29.19 5.96
N TYR A 229 8.87 29.35 6.53
CA TYR A 229 9.84 30.35 6.06
C TYR A 229 10.22 30.11 4.60
N SER A 230 10.57 28.87 4.24
CA SER A 230 10.89 28.50 2.86
C SER A 230 9.70 28.72 1.93
N ASP A 231 8.47 28.46 2.38
CA ASP A 231 7.32 28.52 1.49
C ASP A 231 6.85 29.94 1.24
N VAL A 232 6.80 30.75 2.29
CA VAL A 232 6.50 32.18 2.17
C VAL A 232 7.54 32.88 1.30
N HIS A 233 8.82 32.55 1.46
CA HIS A 233 9.89 33.21 0.71
C HIS A 233 9.89 32.87 -0.78
N PHE A 234 9.60 31.61 -1.15
CA PHE A 234 9.73 31.14 -2.54
C PHE A 234 8.40 31.00 -3.29
N SER A 235 7.29 30.81 -2.59
CA SER A 235 5.96 30.57 -3.19
C SER A 235 4.90 31.59 -2.75
N GLY A 236 5.16 32.35 -1.68
CA GLY A 236 4.24 33.32 -1.10
C GLY A 236 3.27 32.73 -0.07
N TRP A 237 2.59 33.62 0.67
CA TRP A 237 1.67 33.27 1.75
C TRP A 237 0.49 32.36 1.34
N PRO A 238 -0.19 32.57 0.19
CA PRO A 238 -1.32 31.73 -0.19
C PRO A 238 -0.94 30.24 -0.33
N THR A 239 0.17 29.95 -1.01
CA THR A 239 0.69 28.59 -1.17
C THR A 239 1.11 28.00 0.18
N ALA A 240 1.81 28.79 1.01
CA ALA A 240 2.23 28.33 2.32
C ALA A 240 1.07 27.95 3.26
N ILE A 241 -0.03 28.72 3.23
CA ILE A 241 -1.25 28.41 3.99
C ILE A 241 -1.89 27.13 3.44
N PHE A 242 -1.96 26.98 2.12
CA PHE A 242 -2.52 25.80 1.48
C PHE A 242 -1.72 24.54 1.82
N ASP A 243 -0.40 24.57 1.65
CA ASP A 243 0.48 23.45 1.97
C ASP A 243 0.43 23.09 3.46
N GLY A 244 0.40 24.11 4.34
CA GLY A 244 0.21 23.91 5.78
C GLY A 244 -1.13 23.24 6.12
N LEU A 245 -2.23 23.61 5.44
CA LEU A 245 -3.53 22.95 5.60
C LEU A 245 -3.48 21.49 5.13
N LEU A 246 -2.83 21.22 4.00
CA LEU A 246 -2.67 19.86 3.48
C LEU A 246 -1.90 18.97 4.46
N GLU A 247 -0.82 19.48 5.06
CA GLU A 247 -0.03 18.77 6.07
C GLU A 247 -0.80 18.51 7.35
N VAL A 248 -1.47 19.53 7.91
CA VAL A 248 -2.29 19.37 9.12
C VAL A 248 -3.35 18.31 8.89
N THR A 249 -4.02 18.32 7.73
CA THR A 249 -5.10 17.37 7.41
C THR A 249 -4.62 16.02 6.89
N LEU A 250 -3.31 15.82 6.73
CA LEU A 250 -2.72 14.63 6.10
C LEU A 250 -3.27 14.36 4.69
N SER A 251 -3.54 15.40 3.91
CA SER A 251 -4.09 15.30 2.55
C SER A 251 -3.08 15.58 1.43
N GLN A 252 -1.86 16.00 1.78
CA GLN A 252 -0.81 16.38 0.82
C GLN A 252 -0.48 15.30 -0.20
N ALA A 253 -0.60 14.00 0.13
CA ALA A 253 -0.31 12.91 -0.80
C ALA A 253 -1.19 12.93 -2.07
N TRP A 254 -2.37 13.55 -2.00
CA TRP A 254 -3.25 13.75 -3.17
C TRP A 254 -2.82 14.89 -4.08
N PHE A 255 -1.87 15.71 -3.64
CA PHE A 255 -1.36 16.87 -4.34
C PHE A 255 0.15 16.71 -4.52
N PRO A 256 0.61 15.84 -5.44
CA PRO A 256 2.00 15.38 -5.47
C PRO A 256 3.04 16.48 -5.69
N LEU A 257 2.65 17.60 -6.31
CA LEU A 257 3.51 18.79 -6.45
C LEU A 257 3.69 19.55 -5.13
N HIS A 258 2.67 19.53 -4.26
CA HIS A 258 2.69 20.16 -2.93
C HIS A 258 3.28 19.22 -1.87
N ALA A 259 3.09 17.91 -2.03
CA ALA A 259 3.64 16.89 -1.13
C ALA A 259 5.17 16.95 -1.01
N GLU A 260 5.88 17.37 -2.06
CA GLU A 260 7.35 17.47 -2.05
C GLU A 260 7.85 18.61 -1.15
N VAL A 261 7.00 19.60 -0.90
CA VAL A 261 7.38 20.88 -0.31
C VAL A 261 7.54 20.79 1.20
N TRP A 262 6.54 20.21 1.86
CA TRP A 262 6.53 19.93 3.30
C TRP A 262 6.77 18.45 3.57
N ASN A 263 7.43 17.76 2.64
CA ASN A 263 7.58 16.31 2.58
C ASN A 263 8.18 15.68 3.86
N ALA A 264 9.15 16.35 4.49
CA ALA A 264 10.07 15.65 5.40
C ALA A 264 9.53 15.17 6.77
N PRO A 265 8.35 15.55 7.28
CA PRO A 265 7.85 14.94 8.50
C PRO A 265 6.92 13.76 8.23
N THR A 266 5.97 13.81 7.28
CA THR A 266 4.81 12.89 7.36
C THR A 266 4.06 12.53 6.05
N TRP A 267 4.58 12.80 4.86
CA TRP A 267 3.87 12.43 3.62
C TRP A 267 3.46 10.94 3.57
N PHE A 268 4.30 10.06 4.12
CA PHE A 268 4.02 8.64 4.25
C PHE A 268 2.74 8.39 5.08
N LEU A 269 2.54 9.14 6.17
CA LEU A 269 1.34 9.07 7.00
C LEU A 269 0.11 9.57 6.24
N SER A 270 0.25 10.57 5.37
CA SER A 270 -0.83 11.00 4.48
C SER A 270 -1.28 9.85 3.58
N ALA A 271 -0.37 9.25 2.80
CA ALA A 271 -0.70 8.12 1.95
C ALA A 271 -1.24 6.91 2.75
N LEU A 272 -0.65 6.62 3.92
CA LEU A 272 -1.09 5.54 4.80
C LEU A 272 -2.49 5.79 5.37
N SER A 273 -2.88 7.04 5.62
CA SER A 273 -4.23 7.39 6.12
C SER A 273 -5.31 6.91 5.14
N TYR A 274 -5.11 7.17 3.85
CA TYR A 274 -6.06 6.72 2.82
C TYR A 274 -5.93 5.22 2.53
N ALA A 275 -4.72 4.67 2.53
CA ALA A 275 -4.53 3.22 2.42
C ALA A 275 -5.21 2.47 3.59
N THR A 276 -5.29 3.07 4.78
CA THR A 276 -6.01 2.53 5.94
C THR A 276 -7.52 2.45 5.68
N VAL A 277 -8.09 3.42 4.97
CA VAL A 277 -9.49 3.36 4.52
C VAL A 277 -9.68 2.14 3.62
N VAL A 278 -8.79 1.95 2.64
CA VAL A 278 -8.83 0.80 1.72
C VAL A 278 -8.71 -0.53 2.49
N LEU A 279 -7.76 -0.62 3.43
CA LEU A 279 -7.56 -1.81 4.26
C LEU A 279 -8.81 -2.22 5.04
N ARG A 280 -9.60 -1.26 5.55
CA ARG A 280 -10.82 -1.56 6.31
C ARG A 280 -11.80 -2.44 5.52
N PHE A 281 -11.84 -2.25 4.21
CA PHE A 281 -12.75 -2.96 3.30
C PHE A 281 -12.07 -4.14 2.62
N ALA A 282 -10.77 -4.04 2.32
CA ALA A 282 -10.04 -5.11 1.66
C ALA A 282 -9.73 -6.29 2.59
N ILE A 283 -9.38 -6.05 3.86
CA ILE A 283 -8.99 -7.13 4.78
C ILE A 283 -10.07 -8.20 4.95
N PRO A 284 -11.36 -7.89 5.16
CA PRO A 284 -12.41 -8.91 5.23
C PRO A 284 -12.46 -9.81 4.00
N VAL A 285 -12.24 -9.25 2.80
CA VAL A 285 -12.18 -10.01 1.54
C VAL A 285 -10.91 -10.87 1.48
N LEU A 286 -9.75 -10.30 1.79
CA LEU A 286 -8.49 -11.05 1.80
C LEU A 286 -8.47 -12.16 2.86
N ALA A 287 -9.20 -11.99 3.95
CA ALA A 287 -9.21 -12.95 5.05
C ALA A 287 -9.92 -14.25 4.69
N THR A 288 -10.94 -14.20 3.82
CA THR A 288 -11.69 -15.37 3.34
C THR A 288 -11.04 -16.09 2.18
N GLN A 289 -10.01 -15.50 1.58
CA GLN A 289 -9.31 -16.10 0.43
C GLN A 289 -8.44 -17.29 0.83
N THR A 290 -8.32 -18.26 -0.07
CA THR A 290 -7.32 -19.34 0.02
C THR A 290 -5.92 -18.87 -0.34
N LYS A 291 -4.85 -19.62 -0.02
CA LYS A 291 -3.49 -19.24 -0.44
C LYS A 291 -3.36 -19.10 -1.96
N ARG A 292 -4.08 -19.92 -2.74
CA ARG A 292 -4.11 -19.80 -4.20
C ARG A 292 -4.74 -18.48 -4.64
N GLN A 293 -5.90 -18.12 -4.09
CA GLN A 293 -6.56 -16.85 -4.39
C GLN A 293 -5.71 -15.66 -3.93
N LEU A 294 -5.06 -15.73 -2.77
CA LEU A 294 -4.15 -14.71 -2.28
C LEU A 294 -2.95 -14.51 -3.21
N ARG A 295 -2.38 -15.58 -3.79
CA ARG A 295 -1.31 -15.47 -4.79
C ARG A 295 -1.79 -14.76 -6.06
N HIS A 296 -3.02 -15.03 -6.51
CA HIS A 296 -3.63 -14.30 -7.63
C HIS A 296 -3.87 -12.82 -7.28
N SER A 297 -4.39 -12.53 -6.08
CA SER A 297 -4.53 -11.15 -5.57
C SER A 297 -3.19 -10.43 -5.53
N ALA A 298 -2.12 -11.11 -5.09
CA ALA A 298 -0.76 -10.56 -5.11
C ALA A 298 -0.30 -10.23 -6.54
N LEU A 299 -0.51 -11.15 -7.49
CA LEU A 299 -0.16 -10.92 -8.89
C LEU A 299 -0.92 -9.72 -9.48
N PHE A 300 -2.24 -9.65 -9.24
CA PHE A 300 -3.05 -8.52 -9.71
C PHE A 300 -2.57 -7.18 -9.13
N LEU A 301 -2.38 -7.11 -7.80
CA LEU A 301 -1.89 -5.91 -7.13
C LEU A 301 -0.50 -5.50 -7.62
N PHE A 302 0.38 -6.47 -7.85
CA PHE A 302 1.71 -6.23 -8.42
C PHE A 302 1.62 -5.63 -9.82
N LEU A 303 0.84 -6.24 -10.72
CA LEU A 303 0.68 -5.76 -12.10
C LEU A 303 0.01 -4.38 -12.14
N ALA A 304 -1.04 -4.17 -11.35
CA ALA A 304 -1.73 -2.88 -11.25
C ALA A 304 -0.81 -1.77 -10.72
N SER A 305 0.11 -2.10 -9.81
CA SER A 305 1.14 -1.16 -9.33
C SER A 305 2.26 -0.94 -10.34
N LEU A 306 2.60 -1.96 -11.15
CA LEU A 306 3.72 -1.94 -12.09
C LEU A 306 3.42 -1.16 -13.37
N LEU A 307 2.23 -1.34 -13.96
CA LEU A 307 1.83 -0.69 -15.21
C LEU A 307 2.07 0.83 -15.26
N PRO A 308 1.61 1.64 -14.27
CA PRO A 308 1.84 3.09 -14.30
C PRO A 308 3.32 3.47 -14.15
N LYS A 309 4.12 2.62 -13.48
CA LYS A 309 5.57 2.81 -13.33
C LYS A 309 6.31 2.52 -14.63
N LEU A 310 5.89 1.50 -15.37
CA LEU A 310 6.40 1.19 -16.70
C LEU A 310 6.07 2.31 -17.68
N GLY A 311 4.80 2.75 -17.71
CA GLY A 311 4.39 3.88 -18.55
C GLY A 311 5.20 5.15 -18.27
N TYR A 312 5.42 5.49 -17.00
CA TYR A 312 6.29 6.62 -16.65
C TYR A 312 7.74 6.45 -17.16
N CYS A 313 8.32 5.25 -17.01
CA CYS A 313 9.70 5.01 -17.45
C CYS A 313 9.83 5.05 -18.98
N ASP A 314 8.85 4.51 -19.71
CA ASP A 314 8.82 4.49 -21.16
C ASP A 314 8.59 5.90 -21.73
N ASP A 315 7.54 6.58 -21.29
CA ASP A 315 7.13 7.90 -21.82
C ASP A 315 8.18 9.00 -21.56
N HIS A 316 9.03 8.84 -20.54
CA HIS A 316 9.95 9.89 -20.10
C HIS A 316 11.42 9.44 -20.04
N ASP A 317 11.77 8.29 -20.61
CA ASP A 317 13.12 7.71 -20.58
C ASP A 317 13.72 7.66 -19.15
N ALA A 318 12.89 7.35 -18.15
CA ALA A 318 13.24 7.42 -16.74
C ALA A 318 13.87 6.13 -16.21
N TRP A 319 14.34 5.23 -17.08
CA TRP A 319 14.80 3.88 -16.74
C TRP A 319 15.98 3.84 -15.77
N GLY A 320 16.84 4.88 -15.77
CA GLY A 320 18.00 4.99 -14.88
C GLY A 320 17.81 5.92 -13.68
N LEU A 321 16.58 6.39 -13.42
CA LEU A 321 16.33 7.46 -12.46
C LEU A 321 16.75 7.08 -11.03
N LEU A 322 17.57 7.93 -10.41
CA LEU A 322 17.98 7.85 -9.01
C LEU A 322 17.80 9.22 -8.35
N GLU A 323 16.64 9.45 -7.76
CA GLU A 323 16.15 10.75 -7.30
C GLU A 323 17.15 11.44 -6.36
N GLY A 324 17.62 10.69 -5.38
CA GLY A 324 18.55 11.19 -4.38
C GLY A 324 19.94 11.60 -4.90
N SER A 325 20.24 11.34 -6.18
CA SER A 325 21.55 11.65 -6.78
C SER A 325 21.48 12.44 -8.09
N MET A 326 20.28 12.64 -8.62
CA MET A 326 20.05 13.42 -9.83
C MET A 326 19.80 14.88 -9.48
N ALA A 327 20.31 15.77 -10.31
CA ALA A 327 19.96 17.18 -10.23
C ALA A 327 18.51 17.38 -10.69
N LEU A 328 17.83 18.38 -10.13
CA LEU A 328 16.40 18.53 -10.31
C LEU A 328 15.99 18.81 -11.77
N ASP A 329 16.77 19.65 -12.45
CA ASP A 329 16.69 20.01 -13.87
C ASP A 329 16.86 18.80 -14.81
N ARG A 330 17.33 17.67 -14.28
CA ARG A 330 17.47 16.40 -15.01
C ARG A 330 16.40 15.38 -14.64
N MET A 331 15.44 15.73 -13.79
CA MET A 331 14.36 14.80 -13.43
C MET A 331 13.30 14.77 -14.54
N PRO A 332 13.04 13.61 -15.16
CA PRO A 332 12.01 13.48 -16.16
C PRO A 332 10.62 13.66 -15.53
N ASN A 333 9.94 14.75 -15.87
CA ASN A 333 8.57 15.10 -15.45
C ASN A 333 8.28 14.79 -13.96
N VAL A 334 8.70 15.71 -13.10
CA VAL A 334 8.59 15.53 -11.65
C VAL A 334 7.14 15.39 -11.18
N ALA A 335 6.17 16.02 -11.87
CA ALA A 335 4.75 15.89 -11.51
C ALA A 335 4.29 14.41 -11.60
N VAL A 336 4.63 13.73 -12.69
CA VAL A 336 4.29 12.32 -12.89
C VAL A 336 5.11 11.43 -11.95
N PHE A 337 6.40 11.72 -11.77
CA PHE A 337 7.24 11.01 -10.79
C PHE A 337 6.65 11.06 -9.37
N ASN A 338 6.31 12.26 -8.90
CA ASN A 338 5.71 12.47 -7.60
C ASN A 338 4.35 11.80 -7.48
N THR A 339 3.59 11.75 -8.57
CA THR A 339 2.33 11.00 -8.62
C THR A 339 2.57 9.50 -8.35
N GLN A 340 3.60 8.89 -8.95
CA GLN A 340 3.96 7.50 -8.67
C GLN A 340 4.44 7.28 -7.22
N ARG A 341 5.07 8.30 -6.63
CA ARG A 341 5.69 8.21 -5.30
C ARG A 341 4.71 8.42 -4.15
N PHE A 342 3.91 9.48 -4.24
CA PHE A 342 3.12 10.02 -3.15
C PHE A 342 1.66 9.60 -3.21
N ASN A 343 1.11 9.40 -4.42
CA ASN A 343 -0.33 9.23 -4.56
C ASN A 343 -0.83 8.02 -3.73
N PRO A 344 -1.84 8.21 -2.87
CA PRO A 344 -2.28 7.15 -1.97
C PRO A 344 -2.84 5.92 -2.69
N LEU A 345 -3.29 6.06 -3.93
CA LEU A 345 -3.71 4.94 -4.76
C LEU A 345 -2.58 3.92 -4.94
N TYR A 346 -1.41 4.37 -5.39
CA TYR A 346 -0.29 3.46 -5.64
C TYR A 346 0.31 2.91 -4.36
N ALA A 347 0.35 3.74 -3.30
CA ALA A 347 0.72 3.29 -1.97
C ALA A 347 -0.21 2.18 -1.45
N SER A 348 -1.52 2.27 -1.75
CA SER A 348 -2.50 1.26 -1.34
C SER A 348 -2.20 -0.11 -1.93
N PHE A 349 -1.68 -0.21 -3.16
CA PHE A 349 -1.27 -1.51 -3.72
C PHE A 349 -0.15 -2.15 -2.92
N GLU A 350 0.84 -1.38 -2.50
CA GLU A 350 1.98 -1.89 -1.71
C GLU A 350 1.55 -2.28 -0.29
N VAL A 351 0.66 -1.49 0.31
CA VAL A 351 0.02 -1.84 1.59
C VAL A 351 -0.77 -3.15 1.47
N LEU A 352 -1.58 -3.30 0.42
CA LEU A 352 -2.37 -4.51 0.21
C LEU A 352 -1.50 -5.74 -0.07
N LEU A 353 -0.40 -5.59 -0.82
CA LEU A 353 0.60 -6.67 -1.00
C LEU A 353 1.17 -7.13 0.34
N GLY A 354 1.45 -6.20 1.25
CA GLY A 354 1.82 -6.51 2.63
C GLY A 354 0.77 -7.33 3.38
N ALA A 355 -0.50 -6.92 3.28
CA ALA A 355 -1.62 -7.63 3.90
C ALA A 355 -1.77 -9.06 3.35
N VAL A 356 -1.67 -9.22 2.02
CA VAL A 356 -1.69 -10.52 1.34
C VAL A 356 -0.53 -11.41 1.81
N ALA A 357 0.69 -10.88 1.86
CA ALA A 357 1.85 -11.63 2.33
C ALA A 357 1.71 -12.10 3.78
N CYS A 358 1.11 -11.28 4.65
CA CYS A 358 0.78 -11.71 6.01
C CYS A 358 -0.22 -12.86 6.00
N ARG A 359 -1.29 -12.77 5.22
CA ARG A 359 -2.31 -13.82 5.13
C ARG A 359 -1.77 -15.15 4.63
N LEU A 360 -0.86 -15.12 3.66
CA LEU A 360 -0.17 -16.32 3.19
C LEU A 360 0.56 -17.07 4.32
N VAL A 361 1.11 -16.34 5.30
CA VAL A 361 1.76 -16.94 6.48
C VAL A 361 0.73 -17.33 7.54
N MET A 362 -0.30 -16.52 7.76
CA MET A 362 -1.31 -16.80 8.79
C MET A 362 -2.20 -18.01 8.47
N LEU A 363 -2.28 -18.42 7.20
CA LEU A 363 -2.93 -19.65 6.77
C LEU A 363 -2.00 -20.89 6.83
N ASP A 364 -0.78 -20.76 7.36
CA ASP A 364 0.09 -21.91 7.59
C ASP A 364 -0.50 -22.83 8.67
N GLY A 365 -0.98 -24.01 8.25
CA GLY A 365 -1.67 -24.98 9.10
C GLY A 365 -3.19 -24.84 9.15
N ALA A 366 -3.79 -24.01 8.28
CA ALA A 366 -5.23 -23.99 8.09
C ALA A 366 -5.72 -25.25 7.34
N ASP A 367 -6.95 -25.68 7.61
CA ASP A 367 -7.56 -26.82 6.94
C ASP A 367 -7.71 -26.58 5.43
N GLY A 368 -7.32 -27.57 4.62
CA GLY A 368 -7.39 -27.49 3.16
C GLY A 368 -6.32 -26.61 2.50
N GLU A 369 -5.36 -26.08 3.26
CA GLU A 369 -4.26 -25.28 2.75
C GLU A 369 -2.95 -26.05 2.62
N ASP A 370 -2.09 -25.61 1.69
CA ASP A 370 -0.75 -26.17 1.51
C ASP A 370 0.04 -26.12 2.83
N PRO A 371 0.83 -27.16 3.16
CA PRO A 371 1.66 -27.16 4.35
C PRO A 371 2.62 -25.97 4.35
N ALA A 372 2.93 -25.48 5.54
CA ALA A 372 3.85 -24.36 5.71
C ALA A 372 5.21 -24.69 5.04
N PRO A 373 5.78 -23.77 4.25
CA PRO A 373 7.07 -24.01 3.63
C PRO A 373 8.15 -24.21 4.70
N LYS A 374 9.08 -25.14 4.44
CA LYS A 374 10.25 -25.32 5.28
C LYS A 374 11.13 -24.06 5.15
N THR A 375 11.35 -23.39 6.26
CA THR A 375 12.18 -22.18 6.35
C THR A 375 13.45 -22.51 7.13
N ASN A 376 14.58 -21.99 6.67
CA ASN A 376 15.86 -22.03 7.35
C ASN A 376 16.43 -20.61 7.47
N ALA A 377 17.62 -20.44 8.06
CA ALA A 377 18.26 -19.12 8.20
C ALA A 377 18.44 -18.41 6.85
N TRP A 378 18.77 -19.16 5.79
CA TRP A 378 18.94 -18.62 4.44
C TRP A 378 17.66 -18.08 3.82
N SER A 379 16.49 -18.62 4.19
CA SER A 379 15.19 -18.08 3.76
C SER A 379 14.96 -16.64 4.22
N THR A 380 15.64 -16.21 5.29
CA THR A 380 15.59 -14.84 5.81
C THR A 380 16.80 -14.02 5.34
N LEU A 381 18.01 -14.59 5.38
CA LEU A 381 19.24 -13.87 5.03
C LEU A 381 19.33 -13.53 3.54
N LEU A 382 18.92 -14.43 2.64
CA LEU A 382 19.10 -14.23 1.21
C LEU A 382 18.28 -13.05 0.67
N PRO A 383 16.98 -12.88 1.00
CA PRO A 383 16.24 -11.70 0.56
C PRO A 383 16.77 -10.40 1.18
N LEU A 384 17.29 -10.44 2.42
CA LEU A 384 17.93 -9.30 3.07
C LEU A 384 19.20 -8.86 2.32
N LEU A 385 20.09 -9.82 2.02
CA LEU A 385 21.29 -9.57 1.22
C LEU A 385 20.91 -9.04 -0.18
N GLY A 386 19.90 -9.62 -0.82
CA GLY A 386 19.40 -9.14 -2.11
C GLY A 386 18.92 -7.68 -2.06
N MET A 387 18.21 -7.27 -1.01
CA MET A 387 17.80 -5.87 -0.84
C MET A 387 19.02 -4.94 -0.70
N ILE A 388 20.03 -5.34 0.08
CA ILE A 388 21.27 -4.58 0.25
C ILE A 388 22.01 -4.50 -1.09
N ASP A 389 22.15 -5.61 -1.80
CA ASP A 389 22.84 -5.68 -3.09
C ASP A 389 22.18 -4.79 -4.15
N VAL A 390 20.85 -4.72 -4.21
CA VAL A 390 20.14 -3.79 -5.09
C VAL A 390 20.59 -2.35 -4.83
N ILE A 391 20.60 -1.91 -3.57
CA ILE A 391 21.02 -0.55 -3.20
C ILE A 391 22.49 -0.31 -3.61
N LEU A 392 23.38 -1.25 -3.32
CA LEU A 392 24.81 -1.11 -3.59
C LEU A 392 25.14 -1.18 -5.09
N LEU A 393 24.47 -2.05 -5.86
CA LEU A 393 24.65 -2.17 -7.31
C LEU A 393 24.14 -0.92 -8.04
N ARG A 394 23.00 -0.37 -7.61
CA ARG A 394 22.49 0.92 -8.14
C ARG A 394 23.45 2.07 -7.82
N ALA A 395 23.95 2.13 -6.59
CA ALA A 395 24.92 3.16 -6.19
C ALA A 395 26.22 3.10 -7.01
N ARG A 396 26.67 1.91 -7.40
CA ARG A 396 27.81 1.69 -8.30
C ARG A 396 27.50 1.94 -9.78
N GLY A 397 26.23 2.17 -10.14
CA GLY A 397 25.82 2.28 -11.54
C GLY A 397 25.92 0.97 -12.32
N ARG A 398 25.81 -0.18 -11.64
CA ARG A 398 25.76 -1.51 -12.29
C ARG A 398 24.33 -2.01 -12.51
N LEU A 399 23.37 -1.46 -11.76
CA LEU A 399 21.96 -1.71 -11.95
C LEU A 399 21.30 -0.41 -12.41
N HIS A 400 20.99 -0.33 -13.71
CA HIS A 400 20.30 0.80 -14.33
C HIS A 400 18.80 0.57 -14.28
N LEU A 401 18.21 0.84 -13.12
CA LEU A 401 16.78 0.71 -12.89
C LEU A 401 16.27 1.90 -12.07
N SER A 402 15.14 2.45 -12.48
CA SER A 402 14.53 3.63 -11.87
C SER A 402 14.17 3.36 -10.41
N ASP A 403 14.07 4.39 -9.58
CA ASP A 403 13.65 4.22 -8.19
C ASP A 403 12.28 3.52 -8.09
N VAL A 404 11.32 3.89 -8.93
CA VAL A 404 9.96 3.33 -8.89
C VAL A 404 9.93 1.86 -9.31
N LEU A 405 10.75 1.46 -10.29
CA LEU A 405 10.86 0.07 -10.72
C LEU A 405 11.69 -0.76 -9.75
N SER A 406 12.80 -0.22 -9.25
CA SER A 406 13.65 -0.89 -8.25
C SER A 406 12.84 -1.20 -6.98
N ARG A 407 12.02 -0.24 -6.54
CA ARG A 407 11.04 -0.43 -5.46
C ARG A 407 10.04 -1.54 -5.78
N GLY A 408 9.31 -1.40 -6.88
CA GLY A 408 8.17 -2.26 -7.20
C GLY A 408 8.53 -3.69 -7.60
N VAL A 409 9.56 -3.85 -8.44
CA VAL A 409 9.90 -5.12 -9.10
C VAL A 409 10.86 -5.97 -8.28
N ILE A 410 11.77 -5.34 -7.52
CA ILE A 410 12.84 -6.06 -6.84
C ILE A 410 12.73 -5.90 -5.32
N PHE A 411 12.77 -4.67 -4.81
CA PHE A 411 12.91 -4.42 -3.38
C PHE A 411 11.69 -4.89 -2.58
N ILE A 412 10.46 -4.54 -2.97
CA ILE A 412 9.24 -4.96 -2.27
C ILE A 412 9.08 -6.49 -2.28
N PRO A 413 9.20 -7.20 -3.42
CA PRO A 413 9.14 -8.66 -3.43
C PRO A 413 10.18 -9.31 -2.48
N LEU A 414 11.43 -8.87 -2.51
CA LEU A 414 12.46 -9.35 -1.58
C LEU A 414 12.10 -9.04 -0.12
N PHE A 415 11.59 -7.85 0.15
CA PHE A 415 11.16 -7.44 1.48
C PHE A 415 9.99 -8.29 2.00
N LEU A 416 9.01 -8.62 1.17
CA LEU A 416 7.90 -9.49 1.54
C LEU A 416 8.37 -10.92 1.83
N LEU A 417 9.29 -11.46 1.02
CA LEU A 417 9.93 -12.74 1.30
C LEU A 417 10.67 -12.72 2.65
N PHE A 418 11.44 -11.67 2.91
CA PHE A 418 12.13 -11.46 4.18
C PHE A 418 11.15 -11.40 5.37
N LEU A 419 10.04 -10.65 5.26
CA LEU A 419 9.02 -10.55 6.31
C LEU A 419 8.35 -11.90 6.58
N MET A 420 7.93 -12.61 5.54
CA MET A 420 7.28 -13.91 5.69
C MET A 420 8.21 -14.95 6.33
N SER A 421 9.48 -15.00 5.92
CA SER A 421 10.48 -15.90 6.51
C SER A 421 10.77 -15.53 7.97
N THR A 422 10.91 -14.24 8.27
CA THR A 422 11.12 -13.73 9.64
C THR A 422 9.94 -14.07 10.55
N HIS A 423 8.71 -13.88 10.07
CA HIS A 423 7.50 -14.26 10.81
C HIS A 423 7.52 -15.75 11.14
N ARG A 424 7.70 -16.62 10.14
CA ARG A 424 7.75 -18.08 10.34
C ARG A 424 8.85 -18.51 11.31
N ALA A 425 10.04 -17.93 11.19
CA ALA A 425 11.16 -18.20 12.10
C ALA A 425 10.82 -17.79 13.55
N SER A 426 10.16 -16.64 13.74
CA SER A 426 9.79 -16.12 15.05
C SER A 426 8.71 -16.96 15.74
N VAL A 427 7.84 -17.62 14.97
CA VAL A 427 6.79 -18.49 15.50
C VAL A 427 7.34 -19.89 15.82
N LYS A 428 8.28 -20.41 15.02
CA LYS A 428 8.92 -21.73 15.25
C LYS A 428 9.90 -21.77 16.43
N SER A 429 10.47 -20.64 16.83
CA SER A 429 11.46 -20.60 17.92
C SER A 429 10.84 -20.64 19.33
N LYS A 430 9.52 -20.85 19.42
CA LYS A 430 8.76 -21.00 20.65
C LYS A 430 8.00 -22.32 20.56
#